data_AF-A0A925D677-F1
#
_entry.id   AF-A0A925D677-F1
#
_cell.length_a   1.000
_cell.length_b   1.000
_cell.length_c   1.000
_cell.angle_alpha   90.00
_cell.angle_beta   90.00
_cell.angle_gamma   90.00
#
_symmetry.space_group_name_H-M   'P 1'
#
loop_
_entity.id
_entity.type
_entity.pdbx_description
1 polymer ?
#
loop_
_entity_poly.entity_id
_entity_poly.type
_entity_poly.pdbx_seq_one_letter_code
_entity_poly.pdbx_strand_id
1 'polypeptide(L)'
;CYVLRGQDGKLALAARAKDSASGRVMEISTTEPAIQLYCGNFLDGSPGGNGHKQHDAFCLETQHFPDSPNQSKFPSTLLKPGGTYRSTTVHRFSVE
;
A
#
# COMPACT_ATOMS: atom_id res chain seq x y z
N CYS A 1 3.98 -3.18 -8.11
CA CYS A 1 4.59 -3.05 -6.78
C CYS A 1 5.78 -2.10 -6.86
N TYR A 2 5.84 -1.10 -5.99
CA TYR A 2 6.98 -0.18 -5.87
C TYR A 2 7.83 -0.57 -4.66
N VAL A 3 9.15 -0.66 -4.85
CA VAL A 3 10.11 -0.90 -3.76
C VAL A 3 10.43 0.41 -3.06
N LEU A 4 10.24 0.45 -1.74
CA LEU A 4 10.52 1.61 -0.89
C LEU A 4 11.97 1.54 -0.40
N ARG A 5 12.81 2.46 -0.87
CA ARG A 5 14.25 2.47 -0.56
C ARG A 5 14.56 3.28 0.70
N GLY A 6 15.53 2.81 1.48
CA GLY A 6 16.06 3.54 2.64
C GLY A 6 15.11 3.56 3.85
N GLN A 7 14.13 2.65 3.90
CA GLN A 7 13.13 2.61 4.96
C GLN A 7 13.46 1.61 6.07
N ASP A 8 14.28 0.57 5.88
CA ASP A 8 14.83 -0.35 6.92
C ASP A 8 13.95 -0.60 8.18
N GLY A 9 12.63 -0.78 7.99
CA GLY A 9 11.66 -0.95 9.09
C GLY A 9 11.31 0.32 9.88
N LYS A 10 11.90 1.47 9.55
CA LYS A 10 11.53 2.81 10.04
C LYS A 10 10.31 3.33 9.31
N LEU A 11 9.44 4.02 10.05
CA LEU A 11 8.27 4.67 9.48
C LEU A 11 8.70 5.84 8.57
N ALA A 12 8.40 5.75 7.28
CA ALA A 12 8.76 6.78 6.30
C ALA A 12 7.66 6.95 5.24
N LEU A 13 7.61 8.14 4.62
CA LEU A 13 6.65 8.46 3.56
C LEU A 13 6.86 7.52 2.36
N ALA A 14 5.78 6.87 1.94
CA ALA A 14 5.78 5.88 0.86
C ALA A 14 4.98 6.32 -0.37
N ALA A 15 3.86 7.01 -0.16
CA ALA A 15 3.03 7.48 -1.26
C ALA A 15 2.28 8.76 -0.88
N ARG A 16 1.91 9.54 -1.90
CA ARG A 16 1.08 10.72 -1.79
C ARG A 16 0.09 10.76 -2.94
N ALA A 17 -1.19 10.84 -2.63
CA ALA A 17 -2.28 11.01 -3.58
C ALA A 17 -2.93 12.38 -3.34
N LYS A 18 -3.15 13.15 -4.41
CA LYS A 18 -3.83 14.44 -4.38
C LYS A 18 -4.94 14.44 -5.42
N ASP A 19 -6.15 14.77 -4.99
CA ASP A 19 -7.22 15.17 -5.90
C ASP A 19 -7.17 16.70 -6.04
N SER A 20 -6.78 17.19 -7.22
CA SER A 20 -6.65 18.62 -7.49
C SER A 20 -7.99 19.35 -7.50
N ALA A 21 -9.11 18.67 -7.76
CA ALA A 21 -10.42 19.31 -7.81
C ALA A 21 -10.97 19.62 -6.41
N SER A 22 -10.82 18.68 -5.47
CA SER A 22 -11.25 18.89 -4.08
C SER A 22 -10.17 19.45 -3.15
N GLY A 23 -8.91 19.45 -3.58
CA GLY A 23 -7.75 19.80 -2.75
C GLY A 23 -7.38 18.73 -1.72
N ARG A 24 -8.12 17.61 -1.64
CA ARG A 24 -7.83 16.54 -0.67
C ARG A 24 -6.49 15.87 -0.99
N VAL A 25 -5.70 15.68 0.06
CA VAL A 25 -4.42 14.99 0.01
C VAL A 25 -4.43 13.83 1.00
N MET A 26 -4.00 12.65 0.55
CA MET A 26 -3.70 11.50 1.39
C MET A 26 -2.22 11.16 1.25
N GLU A 27 -1.50 11.14 2.37
CA GLU A 27 -0.15 10.63 2.46
C GLU A 27 -0.13 9.32 3.23
N ILE A 28 0.67 8.37 2.75
CA ILE A 28 0.89 7.09 3.39
C ILE A 28 2.34 7.01 3.83
N SER A 29 2.55 6.86 5.14
CA SER A 29 3.84 6.47 5.71
C SER A 29 3.76 5.04 6.20
N THR A 30 4.79 4.23 5.98
CA THR A 30 4.80 2.83 6.42
C THR A 30 6.17 2.35 6.87
N THR A 31 6.20 1.26 7.62
CA THR A 31 7.41 0.48 7.93
C THR A 31 7.64 -0.66 6.94
N GLU A 32 6.69 -0.92 6.04
CA GLU A 32 6.80 -1.98 5.03
C GLU A 32 7.82 -1.63 3.94
N PRO A 33 8.46 -2.63 3.31
CA PRO A 33 9.48 -2.38 2.29
C PRO A 33 8.90 -2.07 0.91
N ALA A 34 7.59 -2.19 0.70
CA ALA A 34 6.93 -1.95 -0.58
C ALA A 34 5.51 -1.40 -0.45
N ILE A 35 5.02 -0.83 -1.55
CA ILE A 35 3.63 -0.45 -1.73
C ILE A 35 3.09 -0.88 -3.10
N GLN A 36 1.92 -1.50 -3.12
CA GLN A 36 1.20 -1.87 -4.34
C GLN A 36 0.16 -0.81 -4.67
N LEU A 37 0.16 -0.32 -5.92
CA LEU A 37 -0.90 0.49 -6.48
C LEU A 37 -1.80 -0.41 -7.33
N TYR A 38 -3.06 -0.50 -6.95
CA TYR A 38 -4.11 -1.12 -7.76
C TYR A 38 -5.12 -0.04 -8.15
N CYS A 39 -5.27 0.24 -9.43
CA CYS A 39 -6.13 1.31 -9.93
C CYS A 39 -7.59 0.86 -10.14
N GLY A 40 -8.08 -0.17 -9.45
CA GLY A 40 -9.48 -0.59 -9.60
C GLY A 40 -9.78 -1.24 -10.96
N ASN A 41 -8.80 -1.90 -11.59
CA ASN A 41 -8.87 -2.36 -12.98
C ASN A 41 -9.99 -3.38 -13.26
N PHE A 42 -10.38 -4.16 -12.26
CA PHE A 42 -11.36 -5.25 -12.39
C PHE A 42 -12.73 -4.92 -11.76
N LEU A 43 -12.95 -3.65 -11.38
CA LEU A 43 -14.27 -3.21 -10.95
C LEU A 43 -15.22 -3.19 -12.15
N ASP A 44 -16.35 -3.87 -12.03
CA ASP A 44 -17.27 -4.15 -13.15
C ASP A 44 -18.60 -3.40 -13.07
N GLY A 45 -18.79 -2.55 -12.05
CA GLY A 45 -20.04 -1.83 -11.84
C GLY A 45 -21.18 -2.71 -11.31
N SER A 46 -20.90 -3.95 -10.90
CA SER A 46 -21.91 -4.83 -10.33
C SER A 46 -22.45 -4.28 -9.00
N PRO A 47 -23.69 -4.61 -8.61
CA PRO A 47 -24.24 -4.25 -7.31
C PRO A 47 -23.37 -4.72 -6.13
N GLY A 48 -22.68 -5.86 -6.28
CA GLY A 48 -21.73 -6.36 -5.28
C GLY A 48 -20.49 -5.48 -5.11
N GLY A 49 -20.11 -4.73 -6.15
CA GLY A 49 -19.08 -3.69 -6.12
C GLY A 49 -19.61 -2.30 -5.79
N ASN A 50 -20.81 -2.18 -5.21
CA ASN A 50 -21.51 -0.91 -4.95
C ASN A 50 -21.67 -0.03 -6.20
N GLY A 51 -21.69 -0.62 -7.39
CA GLY A 51 -21.78 0.11 -8.66
C GLY A 51 -20.49 0.81 -9.09
N HIS A 52 -19.37 0.65 -8.36
CA HIS A 52 -18.07 1.19 -8.77
C HIS A 52 -17.57 0.50 -10.03
N LYS A 53 -17.15 1.30 -11.00
CA LYS A 53 -16.64 0.88 -12.29
C LYS A 53 -15.12 0.89 -12.30
N GLN A 54 -14.57 0.33 -13.37
CA GLN A 54 -13.15 0.33 -13.65
C GLN A 54 -12.56 1.75 -13.45
N HIS A 55 -11.55 1.84 -12.60
CA HIS A 55 -10.83 3.07 -12.26
C HIS A 55 -11.58 4.12 -11.40
N ASP A 56 -12.74 3.80 -10.83
CA ASP A 56 -13.44 4.69 -9.89
C ASP A 56 -12.71 4.85 -8.55
N ALA A 57 -11.83 3.89 -8.20
CA ALA A 57 -11.09 3.87 -6.96
C ALA A 57 -9.71 3.25 -7.16
N PHE A 58 -8.83 3.46 -6.17
CA PHE A 58 -7.52 2.85 -6.13
C PHE A 58 -7.18 2.35 -4.72
N CYS A 59 -6.27 1.39 -4.64
CA CYS A 59 -5.66 0.92 -3.39
C CYS A 59 -4.17 1.28 -3.36
N LEU A 60 -3.68 1.56 -2.16
CA LEU A 60 -2.26 1.73 -1.85
C LEU A 60 -1.90 0.76 -0.72
N GLU A 61 -1.55 -0.47 -1.08
CA GLU A 61 -1.38 -1.58 -0.15
C GLU A 61 0.09 -1.64 0.30
N THR A 62 0.36 -1.30 1.56
CA THR A 62 1.70 -1.38 2.16
C THR A 62 2.01 -2.82 2.54
N GLN A 63 3.13 -3.37 2.07
CA GLN A 63 3.41 -4.80 2.18
C GLN A 63 4.89 -5.15 1.96
N HIS A 64 5.23 -6.42 2.21
CA HIS A 64 6.41 -7.06 1.64
C HIS A 64 6.26 -7.27 0.14
N PHE A 65 7.33 -7.72 -0.54
CA PHE A 65 7.28 -7.89 -1.98
C PHE A 65 6.33 -9.05 -2.33
N PRO A 66 5.52 -8.93 -3.41
CA PRO A 66 4.81 -10.07 -3.96
C PRO A 66 5.80 -11.21 -4.23
N ASP A 67 5.36 -12.45 -3.97
CA ASP A 67 6.17 -13.67 -4.18
C ASP A 67 7.41 -13.81 -3.25
N SER A 68 7.55 -12.98 -2.19
CA SER A 68 8.66 -13.08 -1.23
C SER A 68 8.93 -14.49 -0.67
N PRO A 69 7.92 -15.34 -0.37
CA PRO A 69 8.18 -16.71 0.08
C PRO A 69 8.99 -17.57 -0.90
N ASN A 70 8.91 -17.30 -2.21
CA ASN A 70 9.58 -18.07 -3.26
C ASN A 70 10.86 -17.40 -3.79
N GLN A 71 11.17 -16.20 -3.32
CA GLN A 71 12.26 -15.37 -3.81
C GLN A 71 13.28 -15.14 -2.70
N SER A 72 14.30 -16.00 -2.61
CA SER A 72 15.28 -16.01 -1.50
C SER A 72 16.08 -14.71 -1.31
N LYS A 73 16.09 -13.81 -2.32
CA LYS A 73 16.73 -12.50 -2.26
C LYS A 73 15.80 -11.38 -1.77
N PHE A 74 14.52 -11.64 -1.59
CA PHE A 74 13.53 -10.66 -1.12
C PHE A 74 13.50 -10.61 0.41
N PRO A 75 13.03 -9.51 1.02
CA PRO A 75 12.77 -9.44 2.45
C PRO A 75 11.89 -10.63 2.89
N SER A 76 12.33 -11.34 3.92
CA SER A 76 11.63 -12.54 4.38
C SER A 76 10.28 -12.21 4.98
N THR A 77 9.26 -12.96 4.63
CA THR A 77 7.92 -12.92 5.23
C THR A 77 7.70 -14.01 6.28
N LEU A 78 8.76 -14.76 6.64
CA LEU A 78 8.65 -15.86 7.60
C LEU A 78 8.68 -15.34 9.04
N LEU A 79 7.60 -15.58 9.79
CA LEU A 79 7.58 -15.43 11.24
C LEU A 79 7.81 -16.79 11.91
N LYS A 80 8.86 -16.92 12.72
CA LYS A 80 9.15 -18.14 13.48
C LYS A 80 8.41 -18.15 14.82
N PRO A 81 8.14 -19.32 15.43
CA PRO A 81 7.57 -19.41 16.78
C PRO A 81 8.36 -18.55 17.79
N GLY A 82 7.65 -17.83 18.65
CA GLY A 82 8.24 -16.88 19.60
C GLY A 82 8.66 -15.53 19.01
N GLY A 83 8.63 -15.38 17.68
CA GLY A 83 8.84 -14.10 17.01
C GLY A 83 7.64 -13.16 17.14
N THR A 84 7.88 -11.86 17.02
CA THR A 84 6.83 -10.84 16.91
C THR A 84 6.94 -10.16 15.56
N TYR A 85 5.86 -10.21 14.78
CA TYR A 85 5.70 -9.37 13.60
C TYR A 85 5.10 -8.03 14.00
N ARG A 86 5.66 -6.93 13.49
CA ARG A 86 5.14 -5.58 13.68
C ARG A 86 5.26 -4.82 12.37
N SER A 87 4.15 -4.23 11.97
CA SER A 87 4.05 -3.34 10.83
C SER A 87 3.21 -2.13 11.22
N THR A 88 3.48 -0.98 10.62
CA THR A 88 2.74 0.25 10.87
C THR A 88 2.52 0.97 9.56
N THR A 89 1.27 1.38 9.32
CA THR A 89 0.88 2.21 8.19
C THR A 89 0.03 3.36 8.71
N VAL A 90 0.44 4.58 8.37
CA VAL A 90 -0.22 5.82 8.79
C VAL A 90 -0.82 6.48 7.56
N HIS A 91 -2.14 6.69 7.59
CA HIS A 91 -2.87 7.48 6.60
C HIS A 91 -3.04 8.90 7.13
N ARG A 92 -2.33 9.87 6.55
CA ARG A 92 -2.44 11.28 6.91
C ARG A 92 -3.27 12.00 5.85
N PHE A 93 -4.43 12.51 6.27
CA PHE A 93 -5.28 13.33 5.42
C PHE A 93 -5.04 14.81 5.69
N SER A 94 -5.03 15.60 4.62
CA SER A 94 -4.91 17.05 4.65
C SER A 94 -5.57 17.68 3.42
N VAL A 95 -5.52 19.01 3.31
CA VAL A 95 -6.02 19.77 2.16
C VAL A 95 -4.94 20.75 1.67
N GLU A 96 -4.87 20.94 0.35
CA GLU A 96 -3.95 21.86 -0.33
C GLU A 96 -4.56 22.55 -1.56
#